data_AF-A0A971UR93-F1
#
_entry.id   AF-A0A971UR93-F1
#
_cell.length_a   1.000
_cell.length_b   1.000
_cell.length_c   1.000
_cell.angle_alpha   90.00
_cell.angle_beta   90.00
_cell.angle_gamma   90.00
#
_symmetry.space_group_name_H-M   'P 1'
#
loop_
_entity.id
_entity.type
_entity.pdbx_description
1 polymer ?
#
loop_
_entity_poly.entity_id
_entity_poly.type
_entity_poly.pdbx_seq_one_letter_code
_entity_poly.pdbx_strand_id
1 'polypeptide(L)'
;MDRALRAGLVVVLTSLTAAAAWQFGGESSSAAEAAGGKAGVPKLIDLGSTECIPCKLMAPALDEMRKQFSGKLAVEFIDVANRENAALVRQYNLRLIPTQVFLDTEGKELCRHEGFISRYGILDKFRELGYAFAAEALKPAFSRLEPAGADGRDRERVCWFCDGDIDAKTAVVVKTDKGDVTLCSPHCWFIMYSCLTQDKTGFDAKASVADWATGQLVPATAAIYLYGLEEKSGRPTIKAFADRATAEAERKAAGGSLVGYEVLRQKELAPRCGFCDRAVYAEDAALVKIDGVHSWGCCSHCAMGVAARTGKNIEVHQKDRLTGEMIVVKTLGGYIQSVEPPTAVAWFGKKKTADGSYISAGCFHQGFFASLENLKKWAEENPAEIGSAITIDQALGDKMRMSPAQIAKACKMGQCAPK
;
A
#
# COMPACT_ATOMS: atom_id res chain seq x y z
N MET A 1 50.07 66.70 49.42
CA MET A 1 48.88 67.56 49.34
C MET A 1 47.93 66.94 48.33
N ASP A 2 46.79 66.51 48.86
CA ASP A 2 45.46 66.38 48.27
C ASP A 2 45.22 65.87 46.83
N ARG A 3 44.43 64.78 46.81
CA ARG A 3 43.15 64.57 46.11
C ARG A 3 43.08 64.87 44.61
N ALA A 4 42.62 63.88 43.83
CA ALA A 4 41.19 63.68 43.62
C ALA A 4 40.89 62.51 42.66
N LEU A 5 39.82 61.80 42.99
CA LEU A 5 39.21 60.67 42.31
C LEU A 5 38.61 61.04 40.94
N ARG A 6 38.57 60.06 40.01
CA ARG A 6 37.36 59.74 39.23
C ARG A 6 37.23 58.22 39.05
N ALA A 7 36.19 57.68 39.65
CA ALA A 7 35.77 56.29 39.55
C ALA A 7 34.96 56.08 38.25
N GLY A 8 35.32 55.04 37.49
CA GLY A 8 34.56 54.52 36.36
C GLY A 8 33.76 53.29 36.80
N LEU A 9 32.46 53.36 36.58
CA LEU A 9 31.42 52.40 36.89
C LEU A 9 31.55 51.13 36.01
N VAL A 10 31.74 49.95 36.61
CA VAL A 10 31.58 48.65 35.95
C VAL A 10 30.31 48.01 36.49
N VAL A 11 29.30 47.90 35.63
CA VAL A 11 28.09 47.11 35.84
C VAL A 11 28.31 45.76 35.18
N VAL A 12 28.42 44.70 35.98
CA VAL A 12 28.22 43.32 35.52
C VAL A 12 27.11 42.73 36.37
N LEU A 13 25.94 42.63 35.76
CA LEU A 13 24.74 42.02 36.31
C LEU A 13 24.89 40.50 36.33
N THR A 14 24.61 39.96 37.51
CA THR A 14 24.49 38.54 37.84
C THR A 14 23.37 37.88 37.05
N SER A 15 23.62 36.67 36.53
CA SER A 15 22.56 35.74 36.13
C SER A 15 22.72 34.44 36.91
N LEU A 16 21.78 34.21 37.85
CA LEU A 16 21.48 32.91 38.41
C LEU A 16 20.84 32.06 37.31
N THR A 17 21.33 30.84 37.11
CA THR A 17 20.47 29.71 36.73
C THR A 17 20.92 28.47 37.50
N ALA A 18 19.99 27.87 38.24
CA ALA A 18 20.09 26.56 38.83
C ALA A 18 19.21 25.61 38.02
N ALA A 19 19.71 24.44 37.62
CA ALA A 19 18.89 23.26 37.34
C ALA A 19 19.75 21.99 37.20
N ALA A 20 19.63 21.14 38.22
CA ALA A 20 19.56 19.68 38.19
C ALA A 20 20.47 18.89 37.22
N ALA A 21 21.51 18.30 37.80
CA ALA A 21 22.22 17.15 37.24
C ALA A 21 21.28 15.95 37.12
N TRP A 22 21.22 15.33 35.94
CA TRP A 22 20.57 14.05 35.72
C TRP A 22 21.52 12.93 36.17
N GLN A 23 21.29 12.40 37.37
CA GLN A 23 21.91 11.16 37.83
C GLN A 23 21.26 9.98 37.09
N PHE A 24 21.96 9.38 36.13
CA PHE A 24 21.67 8.01 35.70
C PHE A 24 22.11 7.07 36.81
N GLY A 25 21.18 6.75 37.71
CA GLY A 25 21.34 5.68 38.69
C GLY A 25 21.45 4.34 37.98
N GLY A 26 22.67 3.87 37.79
CA GLY A 26 22.97 2.47 37.60
C GLY A 26 22.93 1.77 38.95
N GLU A 27 21.96 0.90 39.15
CA GLU A 27 22.05 -0.18 40.14
C GLU A 27 22.30 -1.49 39.38
N SER A 28 23.50 -2.00 39.56
CA SER A 28 23.89 -3.36 39.20
C SER A 28 23.05 -4.35 39.97
N SER A 29 22.16 -5.07 39.29
CA SER A 29 21.58 -6.31 39.81
C SER A 29 22.51 -7.47 39.43
N SER A 30 23.08 -8.11 40.45
CA SER A 30 23.89 -9.31 40.34
C SER A 30 23.07 -10.50 39.85
N ALA A 31 23.76 -11.41 39.15
CA ALA A 31 23.26 -12.66 38.59
C ALA A 31 22.21 -13.40 39.44
N ALA A 32 21.03 -13.62 38.85
CA ALA A 32 20.15 -14.78 39.08
C ALA A 32 19.13 -14.91 37.93
N GLU A 33 18.92 -16.15 37.50
CA GLU A 33 17.81 -16.67 36.66
C GLU A 33 17.79 -16.37 35.16
N ALA A 34 18.56 -17.18 34.43
CA ALA A 34 18.15 -17.65 33.11
C ALA A 34 16.80 -18.39 33.21
N ALA A 35 15.90 -18.08 32.27
CA ALA A 35 14.64 -18.78 31.99
C ALA A 35 13.57 -18.78 33.11
N GLY A 36 12.94 -17.63 33.33
CA GLY A 36 11.71 -17.52 34.11
C GLY A 36 10.82 -16.40 33.59
N GLY A 37 10.17 -16.60 32.44
CA GLY A 37 9.09 -15.71 32.02
C GLY A 37 7.93 -15.78 33.04
N LYS A 38 7.14 -14.71 33.16
CA LYS A 38 5.88 -14.77 33.93
C LYS A 38 5.09 -16.01 33.52
N ALA A 39 4.98 -16.99 34.43
CA ALA A 39 4.25 -18.22 34.18
C ALA A 39 2.81 -17.89 33.75
N GLY A 40 2.35 -18.48 32.65
CA GLY A 40 0.96 -18.38 32.20
C GLY A 40 0.68 -17.67 30.87
N VAL A 41 1.69 -17.15 30.16
CA VAL A 41 1.53 -16.62 28.79
C VAL A 41 2.58 -17.20 27.83
N PRO A 42 2.25 -17.42 26.54
CA PRO A 42 3.25 -17.82 25.54
C PRO A 42 4.34 -16.76 25.40
N LYS A 43 5.51 -17.15 24.88
CA LYS A 43 6.68 -16.27 24.75
C LYS A 43 7.32 -16.35 23.37
N LEU A 44 7.74 -15.20 22.87
CA LEU A 44 8.61 -15.05 21.71
C LEU A 44 9.99 -14.57 22.19
N ILE A 45 11.04 -15.30 21.83
CA ILE A 45 12.43 -14.85 22.01
C ILE A 45 13.01 -14.58 20.62
N ASP A 46 13.36 -13.34 20.32
CA ASP A 46 14.16 -12.97 19.15
C ASP A 46 15.64 -12.94 19.53
N LEU A 47 16.40 -13.92 19.05
CA LEU A 47 17.84 -14.02 19.22
C LEU A 47 18.49 -13.29 18.04
N GLY A 48 19.01 -12.10 18.30
CA GLY A 48 19.48 -11.19 17.25
C GLY A 48 20.70 -10.39 17.67
N SER A 49 20.98 -9.29 16.96
CA SER A 49 22.00 -8.33 17.37
C SER A 49 21.58 -6.92 17.01
N THR A 50 21.95 -5.96 17.87
CA THR A 50 21.77 -4.54 17.59
C THR A 50 22.55 -4.08 16.36
N GLU A 51 23.48 -4.86 15.80
CA GLU A 51 24.19 -4.54 14.55
C GLU A 51 23.71 -5.32 13.33
N CYS A 52 22.77 -6.25 13.51
CA CYS A 52 22.20 -7.01 12.40
C CYS A 52 21.07 -6.22 11.73
N ILE A 53 21.18 -5.98 10.42
CA ILE A 53 20.20 -5.19 9.66
C ILE A 53 18.80 -5.79 9.78
N PRO A 54 18.55 -7.09 9.47
CA PRO A 54 17.25 -7.70 9.70
C PRO A 54 16.71 -7.55 11.14
N CYS A 55 17.55 -7.63 12.17
CA CYS A 55 17.14 -7.40 13.56
C CYS A 55 16.68 -5.96 13.80
N LYS A 56 17.43 -4.97 13.28
CA LYS A 56 17.06 -3.54 13.36
C LYS A 56 15.69 -3.28 12.73
N LEU A 57 15.36 -3.99 11.64
CA LEU A 57 14.07 -3.87 10.96
C LEU A 57 12.92 -4.48 11.77
N MET A 58 13.16 -5.55 12.53
CA MET A 58 12.14 -6.18 13.37
C MET A 58 11.90 -5.43 14.70
N ALA A 59 12.92 -4.74 15.22
CA ALA A 59 12.88 -4.13 16.55
C ALA A 59 11.64 -3.24 16.82
N PRO A 60 11.24 -2.31 15.92
CA PRO A 60 10.05 -1.49 16.15
C PRO A 60 8.77 -2.31 16.29
N ALA A 61 8.64 -3.36 15.47
CA ALA A 61 7.49 -4.24 15.48
C ALA A 61 7.44 -5.11 16.75
N LEU A 62 8.59 -5.63 17.18
CA LEU A 62 8.73 -6.38 18.44
C LEU A 62 8.40 -5.50 19.66
N ASP A 63 8.85 -4.24 19.66
CA ASP A 63 8.54 -3.28 20.73
C ASP A 63 7.05 -2.93 20.78
N GLU A 64 6.40 -2.75 19.63
CA GLU A 64 4.97 -2.53 19.55
C GLU A 64 4.19 -3.74 20.08
N MET A 65 4.60 -4.96 19.68
CA MET A 65 4.01 -6.20 20.17
C MET A 65 4.17 -6.34 21.68
N ARG A 66 5.34 -6.03 22.23
CA ARG A 66 5.60 -6.05 23.68
C ARG A 66 4.63 -5.14 24.43
N LYS A 67 4.35 -3.95 23.90
CA LYS A 67 3.40 -2.99 24.48
C LYS A 67 1.96 -3.48 24.37
N GLN A 68 1.53 -3.89 23.18
CA GLN A 68 0.14 -4.22 22.89
C GLN A 68 -0.32 -5.57 23.48
N PHE A 69 0.56 -6.56 23.53
CA PHE A 69 0.25 -7.89 24.04
C PHE A 69 0.79 -8.11 25.46
N SER A 70 1.12 -7.03 26.18
CA SER A 70 1.52 -7.12 27.58
C SER A 70 0.48 -7.91 28.39
N GLY A 71 0.95 -8.94 29.11
CA GLY A 71 0.09 -9.85 29.87
C GLY A 71 -0.65 -10.91 29.04
N LYS A 72 -0.42 -10.99 27.72
CA LYS A 72 -0.96 -12.02 26.81
C LYS A 72 0.12 -12.75 26.02
N LEU A 73 1.20 -12.08 25.65
CA LEU A 73 2.39 -12.61 24.98
C LEU A 73 3.62 -11.92 25.57
N ALA A 74 4.62 -12.69 25.99
CA ALA A 74 5.92 -12.15 26.34
C ALA A 74 6.78 -12.02 25.08
N VAL A 75 7.32 -10.84 24.80
CA VAL A 75 8.22 -10.60 23.66
C VAL A 75 9.57 -10.13 24.18
N GLU A 76 10.62 -10.92 23.97
CA GLU A 76 11.98 -10.65 24.41
C GLU A 76 12.92 -10.58 23.21
N PHE A 77 13.79 -9.57 23.19
CA PHE A 77 14.90 -9.48 22.25
C PHE A 77 16.19 -9.71 23.03
N ILE A 78 17.02 -10.62 22.56
CA ILE A 78 18.31 -10.95 23.17
C ILE A 78 19.39 -10.63 22.14
N ASP A 79 20.25 -9.66 22.46
CA ASP A 79 21.44 -9.38 21.68
C ASP A 79 22.50 -10.46 21.96
N VAL A 80 22.66 -11.39 21.03
CA VAL A 80 23.65 -12.47 21.12
C VAL A 80 25.06 -12.04 20.74
N ALA A 81 25.23 -10.81 20.22
CA ALA A 81 26.55 -10.20 20.04
C ALA A 81 27.09 -9.59 21.34
N ASN A 82 26.23 -9.35 22.34
CA ASN A 82 26.68 -8.99 23.68
C ASN A 82 27.41 -10.20 24.32
N ARG A 83 28.62 -9.96 24.83
CA ARG A 83 29.49 -10.97 25.45
C ARG A 83 28.82 -11.71 26.61
N GLU A 84 27.95 -11.06 27.36
CA GLU A 84 27.20 -11.65 28.47
C GLU A 84 26.22 -12.74 28.00
N ASN A 85 25.72 -12.61 26.78
CA ASN A 85 24.78 -13.54 26.16
C ASN A 85 25.45 -14.60 25.26
N ALA A 86 26.79 -14.59 25.14
CA ALA A 86 27.52 -15.46 24.22
C ALA A 86 27.26 -16.95 24.47
N ALA A 87 26.99 -17.35 25.71
CA ALA A 87 26.63 -18.73 26.05
C ALA A 87 25.31 -19.17 25.40
N LEU A 88 24.38 -18.23 25.17
CA LEU A 88 23.06 -18.51 24.58
C LEU A 88 23.17 -18.96 23.12
N VAL A 89 24.20 -18.52 22.38
CA VAL A 89 24.47 -18.97 21.00
C VAL A 89 24.63 -20.49 20.96
N ARG A 90 25.39 -21.05 21.91
CA ARG A 90 25.59 -22.50 22.02
C ARG A 90 24.35 -23.19 22.58
N GLN A 91 23.74 -22.62 23.60
CA GLN A 91 22.56 -23.19 24.26
C GLN A 91 21.37 -23.35 23.30
N TYR A 92 21.10 -22.34 22.47
CA TYR A 92 20.02 -22.38 21.48
C TYR A 92 20.43 -23.01 20.14
N ASN A 93 21.69 -23.47 20.00
CA ASN A 93 22.25 -24.02 18.76
C ASN A 93 22.05 -23.07 17.56
N LEU A 94 22.41 -21.81 17.76
CA LEU A 94 22.05 -20.74 16.84
C LEU A 94 22.96 -20.73 15.60
N ARG A 95 22.34 -20.81 14.41
CA ARG A 95 23.04 -20.89 13.12
C ARG A 95 22.95 -19.61 12.30
N LEU A 96 21.87 -18.84 12.50
CA LEU A 96 21.56 -17.61 11.80
C LEU A 96 20.91 -16.61 12.76
N ILE A 97 21.18 -15.33 12.59
CA ILE A 97 20.39 -14.26 13.22
C ILE A 97 19.62 -13.44 12.17
N PRO A 98 18.43 -12.91 12.51
CA PRO A 98 17.68 -13.19 13.73
C PRO A 98 17.08 -14.60 13.73
N THR A 99 16.94 -15.21 14.91
CA THR A 99 16.18 -16.45 15.11
C THR A 99 15.07 -16.20 16.12
N GLN A 100 13.82 -16.43 15.72
CA GLN A 100 12.66 -16.30 16.60
C GLN A 100 12.27 -17.67 17.16
N VAL A 101 12.33 -17.81 18.47
CA VAL A 101 11.93 -19.02 19.19
C VAL A 101 10.54 -18.81 19.79
N PHE A 102 9.61 -19.68 19.42
CA PHE A 102 8.22 -19.65 19.88
C PHE A 102 8.06 -20.66 21.02
N LEU A 103 7.67 -20.18 22.19
CA LEU A 103 7.54 -20.96 23.41
C LEU A 103 6.07 -20.96 23.88
N ASP A 104 5.64 -22.09 24.46
CA ASP A 104 4.36 -22.20 25.14
C ASP A 104 4.34 -21.48 26.51
N THR A 105 3.22 -21.59 27.21
CA THR A 105 3.01 -21.00 28.55
C THR A 105 3.87 -21.63 29.64
N GLU A 106 4.46 -22.80 29.38
CA GLU A 106 5.36 -23.53 30.28
C GLU A 106 6.84 -23.29 29.91
N GLY A 107 7.11 -22.56 28.83
CA GLY A 107 8.46 -22.26 28.35
C GLY A 107 9.05 -23.34 27.45
N LYS A 108 8.27 -24.34 27.03
CA LYS A 108 8.73 -25.36 26.08
C LYS A 108 8.70 -24.81 24.66
N GLU A 109 9.77 -25.10 23.91
CA GLU A 109 9.89 -24.70 22.50
C GLU A 109 8.89 -25.45 21.63
N LEU A 110 8.08 -24.67 20.92
CA LEU A 110 7.08 -25.15 19.96
C LEU A 110 7.66 -25.20 18.55
N CYS A 111 8.34 -24.13 18.14
CA CYS A 111 9.06 -24.05 16.88
C CYS A 111 10.05 -22.87 16.88
N ARG A 112 10.84 -22.76 15.82
CA ARG A 112 11.68 -21.59 15.54
C ARG A 112 11.57 -21.16 14.08
N HIS A 113 11.83 -19.88 13.85
CA HIS A 113 11.97 -19.26 12.53
C HIS A 113 13.37 -18.64 12.43
N GLU A 114 14.05 -18.83 11.29
CA GLU A 114 15.35 -18.24 11.03
C GLU A 114 15.22 -17.17 9.94
N GLY A 115 15.82 -15.99 10.17
CA GLY A 115 15.73 -14.83 9.30
C GLY A 115 14.64 -13.84 9.75
N PHE A 116 14.43 -12.81 8.92
CA PHE A 116 13.42 -11.78 9.21
C PHE A 116 12.02 -12.39 9.23
N ILE A 117 11.18 -11.99 10.17
CA ILE A 117 9.73 -12.23 10.15
C ILE A 117 8.97 -10.97 10.59
N SER A 118 7.88 -10.62 9.89
CA SER A 118 7.06 -9.46 10.28
C SER A 118 6.22 -9.77 11.52
N ARG A 119 5.74 -8.73 12.19
CA ARG A 119 4.75 -8.85 13.28
C ARG A 119 3.56 -9.74 12.91
N TYR A 120 3.02 -9.60 11.70
CA TYR A 120 1.92 -10.45 11.24
C TYR A 120 2.34 -11.89 11.06
N GLY A 121 3.54 -12.14 10.51
CA GLY A 121 4.09 -13.50 10.42
C GLY A 121 4.25 -14.15 11.79
N ILE A 122 4.72 -13.40 12.78
CA ILE A 122 4.83 -13.87 14.18
C ILE A 122 3.44 -14.21 14.74
N LEU A 123 2.46 -13.33 14.59
CA LEU A 123 1.10 -13.54 15.09
C LEU A 123 0.40 -14.71 14.40
N ASP A 124 0.57 -14.85 13.09
CA ASP A 124 0.08 -16.01 12.33
C ASP A 124 0.72 -17.30 12.83
N LYS A 125 2.03 -17.28 13.13
CA LYS A 125 2.73 -18.45 13.65
C LYS A 125 2.20 -18.90 15.01
N PHE A 126 1.97 -17.96 15.92
CA PHE A 126 1.30 -18.28 17.19
C PHE A 126 -0.12 -18.82 17.00
N ARG A 127 -0.87 -18.30 16.02
CA ARG A 127 -2.20 -18.81 15.67
C ARG A 127 -2.14 -20.26 15.18
N GLU A 128 -1.19 -20.60 14.32
CA GLU A 128 -0.94 -22.00 13.89
C GLU A 128 -0.65 -22.93 15.07
N LEU A 129 0.02 -22.40 16.10
CA LEU A 129 0.38 -23.11 17.33
C LEU A 129 -0.76 -23.15 18.37
N GLY A 130 -1.96 -22.67 18.04
CA GLY A 130 -3.12 -22.69 18.93
C GLY A 130 -3.23 -21.49 19.88
N TYR A 131 -2.36 -20.48 19.74
CA TYR A 131 -2.42 -19.24 20.52
C TYR A 131 -3.14 -18.15 19.74
N ALA A 132 -4.35 -17.81 20.19
CA ALA A 132 -5.09 -16.69 19.65
C ALA A 132 -4.86 -15.45 20.51
N PHE A 133 -4.14 -14.47 19.97
CA PHE A 133 -4.12 -13.14 20.56
C PHE A 133 -5.32 -12.35 20.03
N ALA A 134 -6.16 -11.86 20.96
CA ALA A 134 -7.46 -11.27 20.66
C ALA A 134 -7.42 -10.31 19.47
N ALA A 135 -8.41 -10.47 18.59
CA ALA A 135 -8.58 -9.69 17.36
C ALA A 135 -8.63 -8.18 17.62
N GLU A 136 -8.91 -7.70 18.84
CA GLU A 136 -8.78 -6.28 19.22
C GLU A 136 -7.42 -5.65 18.87
N ALA A 137 -6.30 -6.39 18.94
CA ALA A 137 -4.98 -5.88 18.57
C ALA A 137 -4.72 -5.87 17.04
N LEU A 138 -5.59 -6.55 16.29
CA LEU A 138 -5.65 -6.58 14.82
C LEU A 138 -6.86 -5.80 14.30
N LYS A 139 -7.67 -5.20 15.20
CA LYS A 139 -8.82 -4.41 14.78
C LYS A 139 -8.27 -3.21 14.02
N PRO A 140 -8.78 -2.98 12.80
CA PRO A 140 -8.35 -1.84 12.01
C PRO A 140 -8.64 -0.56 12.80
N ALA A 141 -7.65 0.33 12.90
CA ALA A 141 -7.76 1.59 13.65
C ALA A 141 -8.91 2.50 13.13
N PHE A 142 -9.40 2.21 11.93
CA PHE A 142 -10.60 2.78 11.36
C PHE A 142 -11.24 1.77 10.40
N SER A 143 -12.57 1.67 10.41
CA SER A 143 -13.33 0.88 9.44
C SER A 143 -14.69 1.48 9.18
N ARG A 144 -15.15 1.29 7.95
CA ARG A 144 -16.49 1.61 7.51
C ARG A 144 -17.00 0.45 6.68
N LEU A 145 -17.87 -0.37 7.25
CA LEU A 145 -18.37 -1.60 6.61
C LEU A 145 -19.75 -1.42 5.93
N GLU A 146 -20.34 -0.24 6.10
CA GLU A 146 -21.57 0.22 5.45
C GLU A 146 -21.32 1.66 4.98
N PRO A 147 -21.87 2.08 3.83
CA PRO A 147 -21.59 3.41 3.28
C PRO A 147 -22.15 4.51 4.22
N ALA A 148 -21.42 5.61 4.36
CA ALA A 148 -21.86 6.75 5.16
C ALA A 148 -22.97 7.56 4.47
N GLY A 149 -23.13 7.38 3.16
CA GLY A 149 -24.20 7.94 2.35
C GLY A 149 -24.40 7.11 1.09
N ALA A 150 -25.65 7.03 0.61
CA ALA A 150 -25.95 6.37 -0.65
C ALA A 150 -25.37 7.18 -1.82
N ASP A 151 -24.86 6.49 -2.84
CA ASP A 151 -24.56 7.13 -4.12
C ASP A 151 -25.88 7.45 -4.84
N GLY A 152 -26.29 8.72 -4.79
CA GLY A 152 -27.52 9.21 -5.41
C GLY A 152 -27.37 9.56 -6.89
N ARG A 153 -26.18 9.36 -7.49
CA ARG A 153 -25.97 9.63 -8.91
C ARG A 153 -26.73 8.62 -9.76
N ASP A 154 -27.19 9.09 -10.91
CA ASP A 154 -27.78 8.23 -11.93
C ASP A 154 -26.75 7.17 -12.36
N ARG A 155 -27.16 5.89 -12.39
CA ARG A 155 -26.27 4.77 -12.72
C ARG A 155 -25.65 4.93 -14.11
N GLU A 156 -26.37 5.55 -15.05
CA GLU A 156 -25.87 5.79 -16.40
C GLU A 156 -24.75 6.85 -16.45
N ARG A 157 -24.64 7.68 -15.41
CA ARG A 157 -23.61 8.72 -15.27
C ARG A 157 -22.43 8.29 -14.42
N VAL A 158 -22.44 7.06 -13.89
CA VAL A 158 -21.35 6.49 -13.08
C VAL A 158 -20.61 5.44 -13.88
N CYS A 159 -19.31 5.64 -14.09
CA CYS A 159 -18.44 4.70 -14.77
C CYS A 159 -18.58 3.32 -14.16
N TRP A 160 -18.91 2.32 -14.97
CA TRP A 160 -19.11 0.95 -14.50
C TRP A 160 -17.86 0.37 -13.81
N PHE A 161 -16.67 0.89 -14.15
CA PHE A 161 -15.40 0.30 -13.78
C PHE A 161 -14.68 1.00 -12.61
N CYS A 162 -14.72 2.33 -12.57
CA CYS A 162 -13.99 3.12 -11.56
C CYS A 162 -14.90 3.95 -10.65
N ASP A 163 -16.23 3.84 -10.83
CA ASP A 163 -17.26 4.60 -10.11
C ASP A 163 -17.13 6.14 -10.17
N GLY A 164 -16.29 6.63 -11.09
CA GLY A 164 -16.14 8.05 -11.39
C GLY A 164 -17.25 8.56 -12.30
N ASP A 165 -17.45 9.89 -12.32
CA ASP A 165 -18.44 10.51 -13.19
C ASP A 165 -18.09 10.32 -14.67
N ILE A 166 -19.12 10.15 -15.49
CA ILE A 166 -19.00 10.07 -16.94
C ILE A 166 -19.28 11.44 -17.54
N ASP A 167 -18.27 11.99 -18.23
CA ASP A 167 -18.47 13.08 -19.19
C ASP A 167 -19.03 12.49 -20.50
N ALA A 168 -20.12 13.07 -20.98
CA ALA A 168 -20.78 12.63 -22.21
C ALA A 168 -19.85 12.67 -23.44
N LYS A 169 -18.81 13.50 -23.44
CA LYS A 169 -17.84 13.64 -24.55
C LYS A 169 -16.71 12.63 -24.53
N THR A 170 -16.51 11.92 -23.43
CA THR A 170 -15.46 10.90 -23.30
C THR A 170 -16.01 9.50 -23.04
N ALA A 171 -17.33 9.38 -22.93
CA ALA A 171 -18.01 8.12 -22.67
C ALA A 171 -17.62 7.05 -23.70
N VAL A 172 -17.41 5.83 -23.20
CA VAL A 172 -17.27 4.63 -24.03
C VAL A 172 -18.35 3.65 -23.61
N VAL A 173 -19.15 3.21 -24.56
CA VAL A 173 -20.21 2.21 -24.36
C VAL A 173 -19.77 0.90 -24.98
N VAL A 174 -19.87 -0.18 -24.21
CA VAL A 174 -19.48 -1.52 -24.65
C VAL A 174 -20.70 -2.44 -24.57
N LYS A 175 -21.03 -3.05 -25.71
CA LYS A 175 -22.11 -4.04 -25.79
C LYS A 175 -21.71 -5.34 -25.09
N THR A 176 -22.55 -5.85 -24.20
CA THR A 176 -22.32 -7.14 -23.51
C THR A 176 -23.62 -7.94 -23.45
N ASP A 177 -23.50 -9.25 -23.21
CA ASP A 177 -24.66 -10.16 -23.20
C ASP A 177 -25.62 -9.89 -22.02
N LYS A 178 -25.17 -9.14 -21.00
CA LYS A 178 -25.97 -8.75 -19.83
C LYS A 178 -26.36 -7.27 -19.80
N GLY A 179 -26.24 -6.61 -20.95
CA GLY A 179 -26.54 -5.19 -21.09
C GLY A 179 -25.28 -4.36 -21.32
N ASP A 180 -25.51 -3.14 -21.75
CA ASP A 180 -24.42 -2.22 -22.08
C ASP A 180 -23.69 -1.78 -20.81
N VAL A 181 -22.36 -1.65 -20.90
CA VAL A 181 -21.57 -0.98 -19.88
C VAL A 181 -21.05 0.34 -20.40
N THR A 182 -21.18 1.38 -19.58
CA THR A 182 -20.66 2.71 -19.87
C THR A 182 -19.44 2.99 -19.01
N LEU A 183 -18.37 3.45 -19.67
CA LEU A 183 -17.08 3.78 -19.09
C LEU A 183 -16.81 5.27 -19.31
N CYS A 184 -16.16 5.92 -18.35
CA CYS A 184 -15.93 7.37 -18.42
C CYS A 184 -14.92 7.82 -19.47
N SER A 185 -14.09 6.93 -20.00
CA SER A 185 -13.02 7.30 -20.94
C SER A 185 -12.52 6.13 -21.80
N PRO A 186 -11.85 6.42 -22.93
CA PRO A 186 -11.07 5.44 -23.67
C PRO A 186 -10.03 4.72 -22.80
N HIS A 187 -9.45 5.41 -21.80
CA HIS A 187 -8.52 4.76 -20.88
C HIS A 187 -9.21 3.66 -20.07
N CYS A 188 -10.37 3.96 -19.43
CA CYS A 188 -11.14 2.95 -18.70
C CYS A 188 -11.57 1.78 -19.59
N TRP A 189 -11.84 2.04 -20.88
CA TRP A 189 -12.02 0.98 -21.87
C TRP A 189 -10.78 0.08 -21.99
N PHE A 190 -9.58 0.63 -22.19
CA PHE A 190 -8.38 -0.19 -22.30
C PHE A 190 -7.98 -0.86 -20.98
N ILE A 191 -8.31 -0.28 -19.83
CA ILE A 191 -8.16 -0.97 -18.55
C ILE A 191 -9.07 -2.21 -18.52
N MET A 192 -10.36 -2.06 -18.83
CA MET A 192 -11.30 -3.19 -18.89
C MET A 192 -10.84 -4.23 -19.91
N TYR A 193 -10.46 -3.79 -21.12
CA TYR A 193 -9.95 -4.64 -22.19
C TYR A 193 -8.70 -5.42 -21.76
N SER A 194 -7.76 -4.78 -21.06
CA SER A 194 -6.54 -5.44 -20.56
C SER A 194 -6.86 -6.56 -19.57
N CYS A 195 -7.92 -6.41 -18.78
CA CYS A 195 -8.36 -7.39 -17.80
C CYS A 195 -9.05 -8.61 -18.45
N LEU A 196 -9.55 -8.48 -19.70
CA LEU A 196 -10.25 -9.58 -20.37
C LEU A 196 -9.40 -10.86 -20.44
N THR A 197 -10.00 -11.98 -20.02
CA THR A 197 -9.38 -13.31 -19.97
C THR A 197 -9.80 -14.21 -21.13
N GLN A 198 -10.91 -13.88 -21.77
CA GLN A 198 -11.43 -14.53 -22.96
C GLN A 198 -10.64 -14.13 -24.21
N ASP A 199 -10.88 -14.85 -25.30
CA ASP A 199 -10.42 -14.42 -26.63
C ASP A 199 -10.95 -13.01 -26.93
N LYS A 200 -10.03 -12.12 -27.29
CA LYS A 200 -10.31 -10.71 -27.56
C LYS A 200 -10.51 -10.43 -29.05
N THR A 201 -10.36 -11.45 -29.89
CA THR A 201 -10.53 -11.31 -31.34
C THR A 201 -11.92 -10.74 -31.66
N GLY A 202 -11.94 -9.57 -32.29
CA GLY A 202 -13.17 -8.84 -32.62
C GLY A 202 -13.91 -8.21 -31.44
N PHE A 203 -13.40 -8.33 -30.19
CA PHE A 203 -14.07 -7.75 -29.03
C PHE A 203 -14.13 -6.22 -29.07
N ASP A 204 -13.12 -5.59 -29.68
CA ASP A 204 -13.04 -4.14 -29.89
C ASP A 204 -14.21 -3.57 -30.70
N ALA A 205 -14.83 -4.39 -31.57
CA ALA A 205 -15.99 -3.99 -32.36
C ALA A 205 -17.26 -3.79 -31.51
N LYS A 206 -17.27 -4.27 -30.26
CA LYS A 206 -18.38 -4.06 -29.31
C LYS A 206 -18.32 -2.69 -28.63
N ALA A 207 -17.22 -1.95 -28.76
CA ALA A 207 -17.03 -0.65 -28.14
C ALA A 207 -17.38 0.49 -29.10
N SER A 208 -18.16 1.45 -28.61
CA SER A 208 -18.41 2.75 -29.24
C SER A 208 -17.95 3.86 -28.33
N VAL A 209 -17.38 4.92 -28.88
CA VAL A 209 -16.87 6.09 -28.14
C VAL A 209 -17.67 7.32 -28.54
N ALA A 210 -17.91 8.22 -27.59
CA ALA A 210 -18.53 9.50 -27.85
C ALA A 210 -17.60 10.39 -28.69
N ASP A 211 -18.14 10.92 -29.78
CA ASP A 211 -17.52 11.99 -30.54
C ASP A 211 -17.44 13.26 -29.70
N TRP A 212 -16.25 13.86 -29.60
CA TRP A 212 -15.96 14.98 -28.71
C TRP A 212 -16.76 16.24 -29.04
N ALA A 213 -17.10 16.44 -30.31
CA ALA A 213 -17.83 17.62 -30.77
C ALA A 213 -19.34 17.48 -30.55
N THR A 214 -19.89 16.30 -30.81
CA THR A 214 -21.35 16.07 -30.88
C THR A 214 -21.91 15.22 -29.74
N GLY A 215 -21.07 14.46 -29.04
CA GLY A 215 -21.47 13.46 -28.04
C GLY A 215 -22.09 12.20 -28.65
N GLN A 216 -22.23 12.10 -29.98
CA GLN A 216 -22.78 10.92 -30.64
C GLN A 216 -21.81 9.76 -30.57
N LEU A 217 -22.32 8.55 -30.34
CA LEU A 217 -21.50 7.35 -30.29
C LEU A 217 -21.07 6.93 -31.71
N VAL A 218 -19.77 6.70 -31.89
CA VAL A 218 -19.18 6.13 -33.09
C VAL A 218 -18.40 4.86 -32.77
N PRO A 219 -18.26 3.89 -33.70
CA PRO A 219 -17.47 2.69 -33.44
C PRO A 219 -16.04 3.05 -33.04
N ALA A 220 -15.56 2.52 -31.91
CA ALA A 220 -14.25 2.87 -31.37
C ALA A 220 -13.12 2.57 -32.38
N THR A 221 -13.22 1.46 -33.11
CA THR A 221 -12.24 1.05 -34.11
C THR A 221 -12.21 1.96 -35.35
N ALA A 222 -13.26 2.73 -35.59
CA ALA A 222 -13.37 3.66 -36.73
C ALA A 222 -13.07 5.12 -36.37
N ALA A 223 -13.03 5.45 -35.08
CA ALA A 223 -12.82 6.81 -34.62
C ALA A 223 -11.37 7.29 -34.84
N ILE A 224 -11.24 8.61 -34.94
CA ILE A 224 -9.95 9.31 -34.96
C ILE A 224 -9.72 9.88 -33.57
N TYR A 225 -8.54 9.65 -33.01
CA TYR A 225 -8.24 10.05 -31.64
C TYR A 225 -7.23 11.18 -31.62
N LEU A 226 -7.56 12.27 -30.93
CA LEU A 226 -6.58 13.28 -30.53
C LEU A 226 -5.97 12.87 -29.20
N TYR A 227 -4.70 12.48 -29.25
CA TYR A 227 -3.89 12.13 -28.10
C TYR A 227 -3.03 13.33 -27.68
N GLY A 228 -3.36 13.92 -26.53
CA GLY A 228 -2.62 15.02 -25.91
C GLY A 228 -2.05 14.61 -24.56
N LEU A 229 -1.38 15.55 -23.89
CA LEU A 229 -0.91 15.41 -22.51
C LEU A 229 -1.44 16.61 -21.71
N GLU A 230 -1.91 16.36 -20.48
CA GLU A 230 -2.21 17.43 -19.54
C GLU A 230 -0.89 18.04 -19.04
N GLU A 231 -0.81 19.37 -19.05
CA GLU A 231 0.45 20.09 -18.89
C GLU A 231 1.12 19.86 -17.53
N LYS A 232 0.34 19.82 -16.44
CA LYS A 232 0.90 19.75 -15.08
C LYS A 232 1.34 18.34 -14.69
N SER A 233 0.54 17.34 -15.05
CA SER A 233 0.74 15.95 -14.65
C SER A 233 1.46 15.12 -15.70
N GLY A 234 1.47 15.57 -16.96
CA GLY A 234 1.88 14.75 -18.10
C GLY A 234 0.86 13.66 -18.44
N ARG A 235 -0.29 13.60 -17.76
CA ARG A 235 -1.27 12.54 -17.91
C ARG A 235 -1.88 12.59 -19.32
N PRO A 236 -1.99 11.45 -20.02
CA PRO A 236 -2.60 11.43 -21.34
C PRO A 236 -4.05 11.92 -21.35
N THR A 237 -4.39 12.69 -22.38
CA THR A 237 -5.75 13.12 -22.69
C THR A 237 -6.16 12.54 -24.04
N ILE A 238 -7.39 12.04 -24.12
CA ILE A 238 -7.91 11.38 -25.32
C ILE A 238 -9.27 11.98 -25.66
N LYS A 239 -9.40 12.49 -26.89
CA LYS A 239 -10.66 12.95 -27.48
C LYS A 239 -10.90 12.14 -28.74
N ALA A 240 -12.10 11.61 -28.92
CA ALA A 240 -12.46 10.83 -30.10
C ALA A 240 -13.28 11.68 -31.08
N PHE A 241 -13.13 11.43 -32.37
CA PHE A 241 -13.82 12.15 -33.43
C PHE A 241 -14.32 11.19 -34.49
N ALA A 242 -15.52 11.43 -34.99
CA ALA A 242 -16.11 10.74 -36.13
C ALA A 242 -15.44 11.15 -37.46
N ASP A 243 -14.99 12.41 -37.54
CA ASP A 243 -14.47 13.05 -38.74
C ASP A 243 -13.06 13.63 -38.52
N ARG A 244 -12.22 13.50 -39.56
CA ARG A 244 -10.84 13.99 -39.54
C ARG A 244 -10.75 15.51 -39.54
N ALA A 245 -11.62 16.22 -40.26
CA ALA A 245 -11.54 17.67 -40.36
C ALA A 245 -11.79 18.34 -39.00
N THR A 246 -12.77 17.83 -38.25
CA THR A 246 -13.10 18.25 -36.88
C THR A 246 -11.96 17.91 -35.93
N ALA A 247 -11.39 16.71 -36.03
CA ALA A 247 -10.24 16.31 -35.22
C ALA A 247 -9.01 17.21 -35.49
N GLU A 248 -8.79 17.62 -36.74
CA GLU A 248 -7.71 18.54 -37.12
C GLU A 248 -7.95 19.97 -36.63
N ALA A 249 -9.20 20.43 -36.62
CA ALA A 249 -9.55 21.71 -36.02
C ALA A 249 -9.26 21.72 -34.52
N GLU A 250 -9.67 20.67 -33.78
CA GLU A 250 -9.35 20.54 -32.35
C GLU A 250 -7.84 20.45 -32.12
N ARG A 251 -7.12 19.65 -32.92
CA ARG A 251 -5.65 19.53 -32.80
C ARG A 251 -4.96 20.89 -32.98
N LYS A 252 -5.43 21.74 -33.89
CA LYS A 252 -4.89 23.09 -34.09
C LYS A 252 -5.13 23.98 -32.87
N ALA A 253 -6.25 23.80 -32.18
CA ALA A 253 -6.62 24.59 -31.00
C ALA A 253 -5.95 24.09 -29.71
N ALA A 254 -5.91 22.78 -29.49
CA ALA A 254 -5.50 22.16 -28.22
C ALA A 254 -4.13 21.46 -28.27
N GLY A 255 -3.49 21.40 -29.44
CA GLY A 255 -2.26 20.63 -29.64
C GLY A 255 -2.50 19.12 -29.66
N GLY A 256 -1.42 18.33 -29.57
CA GLY A 256 -1.46 16.87 -29.55
C GLY A 256 -1.30 16.20 -30.92
N SER A 257 -1.47 14.89 -30.94
CA SER A 257 -1.28 14.01 -32.10
C SER A 257 -2.56 13.29 -32.49
N LEU A 258 -2.93 13.34 -33.77
CA LEU A 258 -4.02 12.53 -34.29
C LEU A 258 -3.51 11.12 -34.57
N VAL A 259 -4.18 10.12 -33.99
CA VAL A 259 -3.84 8.70 -34.11
C VAL A 259 -5.09 7.88 -34.44
N GLY A 260 -4.89 6.76 -35.14
CA GLY A 260 -5.93 5.75 -35.33
C GLY A 260 -6.04 4.80 -34.13
N TYR A 261 -7.10 4.00 -34.11
CA TYR A 261 -7.39 3.06 -33.02
C TYR A 261 -6.23 2.15 -32.65
N GLU A 262 -5.56 1.54 -33.63
CA GLU A 262 -4.46 0.59 -33.38
C GLU A 262 -3.27 1.22 -32.67
N VAL A 263 -2.90 2.45 -33.06
CA VAL A 263 -1.83 3.21 -32.41
C VAL A 263 -2.25 3.61 -31.00
N LEU A 264 -3.50 4.03 -30.80
CA LEU A 264 -4.02 4.32 -29.48
C LEU A 264 -4.00 3.07 -28.59
N ARG A 265 -4.50 1.95 -29.09
CA ARG A 265 -4.54 0.66 -28.37
C ARG A 265 -3.14 0.23 -27.92
N GLN A 266 -2.13 0.35 -28.78
CA GLN A 266 -0.75 0.04 -28.41
C GLN A 266 -0.24 0.96 -27.30
N LYS A 267 -0.52 2.27 -27.37
CA LYS A 267 -0.12 3.24 -26.34
C LYS A 267 -0.78 2.94 -24.99
N GLU A 268 -2.09 2.72 -25.00
CA GLU A 268 -2.90 2.51 -23.80
C GLU A 268 -2.61 1.16 -23.12
N LEU A 269 -2.19 0.15 -23.88
CA LEU A 269 -1.88 -1.18 -23.35
C LEU A 269 -0.39 -1.39 -23.06
N ALA A 270 0.48 -0.42 -23.33
CA ALA A 270 1.92 -0.56 -23.13
C ALA A 270 2.34 -0.49 -21.65
N PRO A 271 1.97 0.55 -20.86
CA PRO A 271 2.29 0.56 -19.45
C PRO A 271 1.35 -0.40 -18.71
N ARG A 272 1.93 -1.36 -17.99
CA ARG A 272 1.18 -2.39 -17.27
C ARG A 272 1.62 -2.49 -15.83
N CYS A 273 0.67 -2.86 -14.97
CA CYS A 273 0.95 -3.21 -13.60
C CYS A 273 1.80 -4.48 -13.54
N GLY A 274 2.95 -4.40 -12.87
CA GLY A 274 3.88 -5.52 -12.69
C GLY A 274 3.34 -6.67 -11.85
N PHE A 275 2.20 -6.49 -11.17
CA PHE A 275 1.55 -7.55 -10.41
C PHE A 275 0.37 -8.18 -11.16
N CYS A 276 -0.53 -7.35 -11.70
CA CYS A 276 -1.82 -7.79 -12.22
C CYS A 276 -1.94 -7.64 -13.74
N ASP A 277 -0.91 -7.16 -14.45
CA ASP A 277 -0.87 -6.96 -15.91
C ASP A 277 -1.93 -5.99 -16.47
N ARG A 278 -2.69 -5.31 -15.60
CA ARG A 278 -3.65 -4.28 -15.95
C ARG A 278 -2.94 -3.10 -16.62
N ALA A 279 -3.54 -2.55 -17.68
CA ALA A 279 -3.10 -1.27 -18.25
C ALA A 279 -3.18 -0.15 -17.22
N VAL A 280 -2.18 0.73 -17.21
CA VAL A 280 -2.10 1.86 -16.27
C VAL A 280 -1.56 3.09 -16.97
N TYR A 281 -1.87 4.26 -16.45
CA TYR A 281 -1.05 5.45 -16.67
C TYR A 281 0.02 5.54 -15.59
N ALA A 282 1.25 5.84 -16.00
CA ALA A 282 2.39 5.99 -15.10
C ALA A 282 2.16 7.13 -14.09
N GLU A 283 1.41 8.15 -14.49
CA GLU A 283 1.11 9.34 -13.72
C GLU A 283 0.15 9.08 -12.55
N ASP A 284 -0.70 8.06 -12.70
CA ASP A 284 -1.72 7.63 -11.74
C ASP A 284 -1.28 6.41 -10.91
N ALA A 285 -0.41 5.56 -11.47
CA ALA A 285 0.03 4.31 -10.87
C ALA A 285 1.08 4.52 -9.77
N ALA A 286 1.19 3.52 -8.89
CA ALA A 286 2.34 3.41 -8.00
C ALA A 286 3.58 3.08 -8.82
N LEU A 287 4.64 3.86 -8.71
CA LEU A 287 5.94 3.47 -9.27
C LEU A 287 6.55 2.38 -8.39
N VAL A 288 7.07 1.31 -8.99
CA VAL A 288 7.73 0.22 -8.28
C VAL A 288 9.13 0.03 -8.87
N LYS A 289 10.17 0.30 -8.09
CA LYS A 289 11.56 0.03 -8.49
C LYS A 289 11.96 -1.37 -8.05
N ILE A 290 12.67 -2.09 -8.93
CA ILE A 290 13.08 -3.49 -8.75
C ILE A 290 14.45 -3.64 -9.42
N ASP A 291 15.52 -3.92 -8.67
CA ASP A 291 16.88 -4.19 -9.22
C ASP A 291 17.32 -3.28 -10.39
N GLY A 292 17.15 -1.96 -10.27
CA GLY A 292 17.57 -1.00 -11.29
C GLY A 292 16.62 -0.85 -12.49
N VAL A 293 15.53 -1.61 -12.56
CA VAL A 293 14.40 -1.36 -13.47
C VAL A 293 13.20 -0.81 -12.70
N HIS A 294 12.21 -0.30 -13.43
CA HIS A 294 10.92 0.06 -12.85
C HIS A 294 9.77 -0.76 -13.41
N SER A 295 8.69 -0.77 -12.65
CA SER A 295 7.39 -1.32 -12.99
C SER A 295 6.31 -0.48 -12.30
N TRP A 296 5.07 -0.94 -12.34
CA TRP A 296 3.92 -0.19 -11.85
C TRP A 296 3.01 -1.03 -10.96
N GLY A 297 2.37 -0.40 -9.99
CA GLY A 297 1.20 -0.92 -9.28
C GLY A 297 -0.03 -0.15 -9.71
N CYS A 298 -1.05 -0.80 -10.29
CA CYS A 298 -2.31 -0.11 -10.61
C CYS A 298 -3.08 0.38 -9.37
N CYS A 299 -2.69 -0.10 -8.19
CA CYS A 299 -3.04 0.45 -6.89
C CYS A 299 -1.91 0.13 -5.92
N SER A 300 -1.97 0.72 -4.73
CA SER A 300 -0.98 0.51 -3.67
C SER A 300 -0.77 -0.96 -3.30
N HIS A 301 -1.83 -1.76 -3.27
CA HIS A 301 -1.74 -3.18 -2.93
C HIS A 301 -1.15 -4.02 -4.07
N CYS A 302 -1.42 -3.66 -5.33
CA CYS A 302 -0.77 -4.31 -6.46
C CYS A 302 0.71 -3.93 -6.54
N ALA A 303 1.08 -2.72 -6.13
CA ALA A 303 2.47 -2.31 -6.01
C ALA A 303 3.24 -3.24 -5.05
N MET A 304 2.67 -3.49 -3.87
CA MET A 304 3.24 -4.47 -2.93
C MET A 304 3.26 -5.89 -3.50
N GLY A 305 2.24 -6.26 -4.28
CA GLY A 305 2.16 -7.56 -4.94
C GLY A 305 3.29 -7.84 -5.93
N VAL A 306 3.95 -6.80 -6.46
CA VAL A 306 5.11 -6.98 -7.33
C VAL A 306 6.24 -7.74 -6.62
N ALA A 307 6.42 -7.54 -5.31
CA ALA A 307 7.39 -8.31 -4.52
C ALA A 307 7.02 -9.80 -4.53
N ALA A 308 5.75 -10.14 -4.32
CA ALA A 308 5.28 -11.51 -4.32
C ALA A 308 5.43 -12.18 -5.69
N ARG A 309 5.22 -11.44 -6.78
CA ARG A 309 5.33 -11.97 -8.15
C ARG A 309 6.77 -12.15 -8.60
N THR A 310 7.67 -11.27 -8.19
CA THR A 310 9.08 -11.31 -8.63
C THR A 310 10.00 -12.04 -7.66
N GLY A 311 9.59 -12.18 -6.39
CA GLY A 311 10.45 -12.67 -5.31
C GLY A 311 11.58 -11.72 -4.96
N LYS A 312 11.52 -10.46 -5.43
CA LYS A 312 12.58 -9.46 -5.28
C LYS A 312 12.20 -8.38 -4.28
N ASN A 313 13.23 -7.69 -3.79
CA ASN A 313 13.06 -6.46 -3.05
C ASN A 313 12.56 -5.37 -4.00
N ILE A 314 11.60 -4.59 -3.51
CA ILE A 314 10.99 -3.48 -4.21
C ILE A 314 11.02 -2.19 -3.39
N GLU A 315 11.01 -1.07 -4.08
CA GLU A 315 10.75 0.27 -3.54
C GLU A 315 9.51 0.84 -4.25
N VAL A 316 8.42 1.02 -3.50
CA VAL A 316 7.15 1.55 -3.98
C VAL A 316 7.07 3.04 -3.69
N HIS A 317 6.66 3.83 -4.68
CA HIS A 317 6.35 5.25 -4.59
C HIS A 317 4.89 5.43 -4.95
N GLN A 318 4.07 5.77 -3.97
CA GLN A 318 2.63 5.96 -4.13
C GLN A 318 2.22 7.29 -3.51
N LYS A 319 1.51 8.11 -4.27
CA LYS A 319 0.90 9.33 -3.74
C LYS A 319 -0.19 8.98 -2.72
N ASP A 320 -0.20 9.68 -1.59
CA ASP A 320 -1.31 9.76 -0.65
C ASP A 320 -2.58 10.13 -1.43
N ARG A 321 -3.65 9.37 -1.19
CA ARG A 321 -4.88 9.49 -1.99
C ARG A 321 -5.70 10.75 -1.70
N LEU A 322 -5.45 11.42 -0.57
CA LEU A 322 -6.02 12.71 -0.21
C LEU A 322 -5.12 13.88 -0.65
N THR A 323 -3.85 13.86 -0.24
CA THR A 323 -2.97 15.03 -0.30
C THR A 323 -2.02 15.03 -1.50
N GLY A 324 -1.79 13.86 -2.11
CA GLY A 324 -0.77 13.68 -3.15
C GLY A 324 0.66 13.57 -2.62
N GLU A 325 0.87 13.66 -1.30
CA GLU A 325 2.18 13.48 -0.65
C GLU A 325 2.78 12.11 -1.02
N MET A 326 4.08 12.03 -1.30
CA MET A 326 4.69 10.78 -1.69
C MET A 326 4.90 9.86 -0.48
N ILE A 327 4.36 8.64 -0.58
CA ILE A 327 4.59 7.56 0.37
C ILE A 327 5.58 6.58 -0.26
N VAL A 328 6.71 6.36 0.41
CA VAL A 328 7.77 5.46 -0.04
C VAL A 328 7.83 4.24 0.86
N VAL A 329 7.74 3.07 0.26
CA VAL A 329 7.80 1.78 0.98
C VAL A 329 8.94 0.95 0.40
N LYS A 330 9.92 0.60 1.23
CA LYS A 330 11.02 -0.30 0.83
C LYS A 330 10.81 -1.66 1.45
N THR A 331 11.22 -2.70 0.73
CA THR A 331 11.12 -4.08 1.20
C THR A 331 12.48 -4.76 1.23
N LEU A 332 12.64 -5.70 2.17
CA LEU A 332 13.81 -6.56 2.27
C LEU A 332 13.37 -7.99 2.62
N GLY A 333 13.73 -8.96 1.79
CA GLY A 333 13.47 -10.38 2.05
C GLY A 333 11.99 -10.75 2.10
N GLY A 334 11.12 -10.02 1.39
CA GLY A 334 9.67 -10.25 1.41
C GLY A 334 8.91 -9.49 2.49
N TYR A 335 9.57 -8.56 3.17
CA TYR A 335 8.98 -7.79 4.27
C TYR A 335 9.26 -6.30 4.16
N ILE A 336 8.56 -5.49 4.97
CA ILE A 336 8.77 -4.05 5.01
C ILE A 336 10.11 -3.74 5.69
N GLN A 337 10.96 -3.01 4.98
CA GLN A 337 12.21 -2.45 5.49
C GLN A 337 11.97 -1.05 6.05
N SER A 338 11.27 -0.19 5.29
CA SER A 338 10.95 1.15 5.75
C SER A 338 9.66 1.64 5.10
N VAL A 339 9.02 2.58 5.81
CA VAL A 339 7.84 3.31 5.35
C VAL A 339 8.10 4.79 5.65
N GLU A 340 7.98 5.63 4.63
CA GLU A 340 8.12 7.07 4.72
C GLU A 340 6.86 7.74 4.14
N PRO A 341 6.12 8.54 4.91
CA PRO A 341 6.29 8.77 6.34
C PRO A 341 5.94 7.53 7.19
N PRO A 342 6.54 7.34 8.38
CA PRO A 342 6.31 6.15 9.22
C PRO A 342 4.87 6.03 9.74
N THR A 343 4.09 7.09 9.64
CA THR A 343 2.66 7.12 9.97
C THR A 343 1.76 6.56 8.88
N ALA A 344 2.32 6.19 7.72
CA ALA A 344 1.52 5.81 6.58
C ALA A 344 0.76 4.49 6.82
N VAL A 345 -0.47 4.46 6.31
CA VAL A 345 -1.43 3.36 6.40
C VAL A 345 -2.00 3.04 5.03
N ALA A 346 -2.61 1.87 4.90
CA ALA A 346 -3.30 1.45 3.70
C ALA A 346 -4.80 1.33 3.94
N TRP A 347 -5.62 1.70 2.94
CA TRP A 347 -7.04 1.40 2.93
C TRP A 347 -7.30 0.16 2.09
N PHE A 348 -7.90 -0.85 2.70
CA PHE A 348 -8.39 -2.03 2.02
C PHE A 348 -9.89 -1.89 1.78
N GLY A 349 -10.26 -1.47 0.56
CA GLY A 349 -11.65 -1.40 0.13
C GLY A 349 -12.30 -2.77 0.09
N LYS A 350 -13.51 -2.86 0.64
CA LYS A 350 -14.26 -4.10 0.81
C LYS A 350 -15.63 -3.97 0.17
N LYS A 351 -16.12 -5.07 -0.38
CA LYS A 351 -17.52 -5.25 -0.75
C LYS A 351 -18.06 -6.52 -0.11
N LYS A 352 -19.34 -6.47 0.23
CA LYS A 352 -20.07 -7.58 0.84
C LYS A 352 -20.55 -8.54 -0.25
N THR A 353 -20.32 -9.83 -0.07
CA THR A 353 -20.84 -10.89 -0.94
C THR A 353 -22.20 -11.37 -0.46
N ALA A 354 -22.90 -12.14 -1.30
CA ALA A 354 -24.24 -12.65 -1.00
C ALA A 354 -24.28 -13.56 0.27
N ASP A 355 -23.17 -14.21 0.59
CA ASP A 355 -22.99 -15.02 1.81
C ASP A 355 -22.64 -14.19 3.05
N GLY A 356 -22.60 -12.86 2.93
CA GLY A 356 -22.27 -11.95 4.03
C GLY A 356 -20.78 -11.78 4.31
N SER A 357 -19.89 -12.48 3.59
CA SER A 357 -18.45 -12.28 3.72
C SER A 357 -17.98 -10.99 3.02
N TYR A 358 -16.75 -10.55 3.33
CA TYR A 358 -16.16 -9.36 2.70
C TYR A 358 -14.97 -9.75 1.83
N ILE A 359 -14.99 -9.29 0.59
CA ILE A 359 -13.91 -9.44 -0.38
C ILE A 359 -13.38 -8.06 -0.79
N SER A 360 -12.24 -8.03 -1.48
CA SER A 360 -11.73 -6.78 -2.05
C SER A 360 -12.78 -6.11 -2.95
N ALA A 361 -12.99 -4.81 -2.79
CA ALA A 361 -13.82 -4.01 -3.70
C ALA A 361 -13.16 -3.77 -5.07
N GLY A 362 -11.85 -4.02 -5.19
CA GLY A 362 -11.07 -3.80 -6.40
C GLY A 362 -10.04 -2.68 -6.25
N CYS A 363 -9.17 -2.53 -7.26
CA CYS A 363 -8.00 -1.65 -7.18
C CYS A 363 -8.36 -0.16 -7.03
N PHE A 364 -9.50 0.29 -7.54
CA PHE A 364 -9.94 1.70 -7.40
C PHE A 364 -10.45 2.03 -6.00
N HIS A 365 -10.69 1.03 -5.15
CA HIS A 365 -11.19 1.25 -3.78
C HIS A 365 -10.08 1.02 -2.75
N GLN A 366 -8.82 1.05 -3.17
CA GLN A 366 -7.66 0.80 -2.33
C GLN A 366 -6.63 1.91 -2.52
N GLY A 367 -5.93 2.28 -1.46
CA GLY A 367 -4.95 3.37 -1.51
C GLY A 367 -4.03 3.38 -0.30
N PHE A 368 -2.94 4.15 -0.39
CA PHE A 368 -2.13 4.51 0.76
C PHE A 368 -2.46 5.94 1.19
N PHE A 369 -2.24 6.19 2.48
CA PHE A 369 -2.39 7.48 3.13
C PHE A 369 -1.19 7.70 4.04
N ALA A 370 -0.63 8.90 4.04
CA ALA A 370 0.51 9.31 4.84
C ALA A 370 0.21 9.25 6.34
N SER A 371 -1.07 9.29 6.72
CA SER A 371 -1.52 9.13 8.10
C SER A 371 -2.93 8.52 8.18
N LEU A 372 -3.29 8.00 9.35
CA LEU A 372 -4.66 7.58 9.64
C LEU A 372 -5.66 8.75 9.58
N GLU A 373 -5.21 9.98 9.89
CA GLU A 373 -6.03 11.19 9.81
C GLU A 373 -6.39 11.52 8.36
N ASN A 374 -5.41 11.47 7.45
CA ASN A 374 -5.66 11.65 6.01
C ASN A 374 -6.64 10.61 5.49
N LEU A 375 -6.49 9.35 5.91
CA LEU A 375 -7.42 8.28 5.54
C LEU A 375 -8.85 8.60 6.00
N LYS A 376 -9.03 9.02 7.25
CA LYS A 376 -10.36 9.35 7.80
C LYS A 376 -11.00 10.51 7.05
N LYS A 377 -10.25 11.59 6.82
CA LYS A 377 -10.72 12.75 6.06
C LYS A 377 -11.10 12.39 4.61
N TRP A 378 -10.26 11.59 3.94
CA TRP A 378 -10.61 11.07 2.63
C TRP A 378 -11.89 10.22 2.65
N ALA A 379 -12.05 9.38 3.66
CA ALA A 379 -13.25 8.57 3.80
C ALA A 379 -14.50 9.45 3.97
N GLU A 380 -14.42 10.56 4.73
CA GLU A 380 -15.51 11.54 4.86
C GLU A 380 -15.87 12.19 3.52
N GLU A 381 -14.87 12.55 2.71
CA GLU A 381 -15.06 13.10 1.35
C GLU A 381 -15.59 12.06 0.34
N ASN A 382 -15.51 10.77 0.68
CA ASN A 382 -15.92 9.65 -0.17
C ASN A 382 -16.93 8.75 0.56
N PRO A 383 -18.17 9.21 0.83
CA PRO A 383 -19.11 8.53 1.72
C PRO A 383 -19.55 7.14 1.24
N ALA A 384 -19.46 6.85 -0.06
CA ALA A 384 -19.78 5.55 -0.64
C ALA A 384 -18.69 4.48 -0.41
N GLU A 385 -17.46 4.88 -0.07
CA GLU A 385 -16.33 3.95 0.05
C GLU A 385 -16.45 3.05 1.29
N ILE A 386 -16.30 1.75 1.13
CA ILE A 386 -16.42 0.76 2.21
C ILE A 386 -15.09 0.04 2.35
N GLY A 387 -14.62 -0.18 3.57
CA GLY A 387 -13.32 -0.81 3.81
C GLY A 387 -12.79 -0.69 5.23
N SER A 388 -11.51 -1.01 5.36
CA SER A 388 -10.79 -0.97 6.63
C SER A 388 -9.38 -0.41 6.44
N ALA A 389 -8.93 0.40 7.39
CA ALA A 389 -7.53 0.77 7.51
C ALA A 389 -6.71 -0.45 7.93
N ILE A 390 -5.65 -0.75 7.17
CA ILE A 390 -4.68 -1.80 7.46
C ILE A 390 -3.28 -1.19 7.49
N THR A 391 -2.32 -1.88 8.07
CA THR A 391 -0.92 -1.47 7.97
C THR A 391 -0.35 -1.80 6.59
N ILE A 392 0.73 -1.14 6.21
CA ILE A 392 1.45 -1.45 4.97
C ILE A 392 2.09 -2.84 5.03
N ASP A 393 2.56 -3.27 6.21
CA ASP A 393 3.00 -4.65 6.46
C ASP A 393 1.92 -5.69 6.16
N GLN A 394 0.68 -5.42 6.59
CA GLN A 394 -0.44 -6.30 6.29
C GLN A 394 -0.72 -6.32 4.78
N ALA A 395 -0.68 -5.16 4.12
CA ALA A 395 -0.90 -5.06 2.68
C ALA A 395 0.14 -5.87 1.87
N LEU A 396 1.41 -5.89 2.30
CA LEU A 396 2.44 -6.75 1.73
C LEU A 396 2.23 -8.22 2.09
N GLY A 397 2.03 -8.53 3.38
CA GLY A 397 1.87 -9.89 3.87
C GLY A 397 0.73 -10.62 3.17
N ASP A 398 -0.41 -9.96 2.97
CA ASP A 398 -1.55 -10.51 2.25
C ASP A 398 -1.22 -10.88 0.80
N LYS A 399 -0.28 -10.18 0.15
CA LYS A 399 0.22 -10.53 -1.18
C LYS A 399 1.26 -11.64 -1.16
N MET A 400 2.18 -11.60 -0.20
CA MET A 400 3.23 -12.61 -0.06
C MET A 400 2.68 -14.01 0.26
N ARG A 401 1.50 -14.10 0.89
CA ARG A 401 0.80 -15.38 1.14
C ARG A 401 0.10 -15.97 -0.10
N MET A 402 0.06 -15.26 -1.24
CA MET A 402 -0.59 -15.76 -2.44
C MET A 402 0.26 -16.82 -3.13
N SER A 403 -0.33 -17.96 -3.48
CA SER A 403 0.30 -18.97 -4.33
C SER A 403 0.54 -18.45 -5.75
N PRO A 404 1.46 -19.04 -6.53
CA PRO A 404 1.66 -18.69 -7.94
C PRO A 404 0.37 -18.73 -8.78
N ALA A 405 -0.50 -19.70 -8.50
CA ALA A 405 -1.81 -19.82 -9.18
C ALA A 405 -2.77 -18.68 -8.82
N GLN A 406 -2.74 -18.20 -7.57
CA GLN A 406 -3.51 -17.02 -7.15
C GLN A 406 -2.92 -15.74 -7.74
N ILE A 407 -1.60 -15.59 -7.79
CA ILE A 407 -0.91 -14.45 -8.41
C ILE A 407 -1.25 -14.37 -9.90
N ALA A 408 -1.18 -15.49 -10.62
CA ALA A 408 -1.54 -15.55 -12.04
C ALA A 408 -3.01 -15.17 -12.32
N LYS A 409 -3.87 -15.24 -11.29
CA LYS A 409 -5.29 -14.86 -11.33
C LYS A 409 -5.58 -13.53 -10.64
N ALA A 410 -4.59 -12.82 -10.12
CA ALA A 410 -4.79 -11.63 -9.29
C ALA A 410 -5.57 -10.51 -9.98
N CYS A 411 -5.55 -10.46 -11.32
CA CYS A 411 -6.35 -9.54 -12.14
C CYS A 411 -7.46 -10.21 -12.95
N LYS A 412 -7.47 -11.54 -13.01
CA LYS A 412 -8.23 -12.30 -14.01
C LYS A 412 -9.69 -12.46 -13.57
N MET A 413 -10.41 -11.35 -13.66
CA MET A 413 -11.85 -11.20 -13.90
C MET A 413 -12.81 -12.23 -13.30
N GLY A 414 -12.78 -12.36 -11.97
CA GLY A 414 -13.98 -12.75 -11.23
C GLY A 414 -14.92 -11.56 -10.94
N GLN A 415 -14.37 -10.34 -10.90
CA GLN A 415 -15.01 -9.17 -10.29
C GLN A 415 -15.00 -7.87 -11.14
N CYS A 416 -14.24 -7.82 -12.24
CA CYS A 416 -14.03 -6.61 -13.05
C CYS A 416 -14.46 -6.77 -14.51
N ALA A 417 -15.06 -7.91 -14.89
CA ALA A 417 -15.71 -8.05 -16.18
C ALA A 417 -17.18 -7.68 -16.04
N PRO A 418 -17.78 -7.00 -17.03
CA PRO A 418 -19.20 -7.12 -17.24
C PRO A 418 -19.44 -8.61 -17.46
N LYS A 419 -20.03 -9.28 -16.46
CA LYS A 419 -20.41 -10.68 -16.64
C LYS A 419 -21.64 -10.72 -17.48
#